data_AF-A0A8S0GYW4-F1
#
_entry.id   AF-A0A8S0GYW4-F1
#
_cell.length_a   1.000
_cell.length_b   1.000
_cell.length_c   1.000
_cell.angle_alpha   90.00
_cell.angle_beta   90.00
_cell.angle_gamma   90.00
#
_symmetry.space_group_name_H-M   'P 1'
#
loop_
_entity.id
_entity.type
_entity.pdbx_description
1 polymer ?
#
loop_
_entity_poly.entity_id
_entity_poly.type
_entity_poly.pdbx_seq_one_letter_code
_entity_poly.pdbx_strand_id
1 'polypeptide(L)'
;MRGAGDDRQHRPAAPGRGRDFTDNSIELARRYGIEHQELDAAEIRRRFPQFAPLDDSARGYFEPGGGFVRPERCIDAQLTRARQLGATLITGQTVLELDAQDDGVHIISDGSRLFARQVIVSAGMWSAQLLGAPFDSLLQVCRQQLYWFRLDEPERYPARSPSFILHSADDVDACYGFPPIPGEGSVKIATEQYSASSQPDSLDRQPSSADAQRLFHKLIAPHIAGLAPSW
;
A
#
# COMPACT_ATOMS: atom_id res chain seq x y z
N MET A 1 6.76 36.78 -35.76
CA MET A 1 8.04 36.62 -35.02
C MET A 1 7.93 37.33 -33.68
N ARG A 2 8.51 36.74 -32.63
CA ARG A 2 8.30 36.96 -31.17
C ARG A 2 7.05 36.22 -30.66
N GLY A 3 7.09 35.09 -29.95
CA GLY A 3 8.17 34.38 -29.26
C GLY A 3 8.18 34.70 -27.77
N ALA A 4 7.40 33.94 -26.97
CA ALA A 4 7.43 33.76 -25.51
C ALA A 4 6.10 33.11 -25.11
N GLY A 5 5.96 32.17 -24.19
CA GLY A 5 6.88 31.48 -23.30
C GLY A 5 6.08 30.35 -22.66
N ASP A 6 6.73 29.21 -22.46
CA ASP A 6 6.20 27.96 -21.92
C ASP A 6 5.87 28.14 -20.43
N ASP A 7 4.62 28.49 -20.10
CA ASP A 7 4.09 28.53 -18.74
C ASP A 7 3.75 27.11 -18.26
N ARG A 8 4.79 26.29 -18.09
CA ARG A 8 4.73 25.10 -17.24
C ARG A 8 4.64 25.54 -15.79
N GLN A 9 3.41 25.81 -15.36
CA GLN A 9 3.08 26.11 -13.98
C GLN A 9 3.65 25.04 -13.04
N HIS A 10 4.43 25.55 -12.11
CA HIS A 10 5.02 24.89 -10.96
C HIS A 10 3.99 23.97 -10.26
N ARG A 11 4.15 22.65 -10.38
CA ARG A 11 3.53 21.74 -9.41
C ARG A 11 4.22 22.00 -8.06
N PRO A 12 3.47 22.27 -6.98
CA PRO A 12 4.08 22.36 -5.66
C PRO A 12 4.74 21.02 -5.34
N ALA A 13 5.99 21.07 -4.87
CA ALA A 13 6.71 19.90 -4.38
C ALA A 13 5.91 19.24 -3.26
N ALA A 14 5.85 17.90 -3.26
CA ALA A 14 5.21 17.13 -2.21
C ALA A 14 5.80 17.51 -0.83
N PRO A 15 4.96 17.74 0.19
CA PRO A 15 5.43 18.07 1.53
C PRO A 15 6.09 16.83 2.15
N GLY A 16 7.37 16.93 2.53
CA GLY A 16 8.06 15.84 3.24
C GLY A 16 9.57 15.74 3.06
N ARG A 17 10.25 16.64 2.34
CA ARG A 17 11.73 16.67 2.32
C ARG A 17 12.26 17.42 3.53
N GLY A 18 12.50 16.74 4.65
CA GLY A 18 13.20 17.38 5.77
C GLY A 18 13.37 16.61 7.08
N ARG A 19 12.71 15.46 7.30
CA ARG A 19 12.93 14.63 8.50
C ARG A 19 12.87 13.15 8.14
N ASP A 20 13.75 12.37 8.78
CA ASP A 20 13.76 10.90 8.73
C ASP A 20 12.38 10.35 9.16
N PHE A 21 11.80 9.45 8.36
CA PHE A 21 10.53 8.78 8.62
C PHE A 21 10.49 8.13 10.01
N THR A 22 11.61 7.54 10.44
CA THR A 22 11.74 6.89 11.76
C THR A 22 11.63 7.91 12.89
N ASP A 23 12.34 9.03 12.78
CA ASP A 23 12.33 10.08 13.79
C ASP A 23 10.95 10.73 13.92
N ASN A 24 10.27 10.95 12.78
CA ASN A 24 8.89 11.45 12.80
C ASN A 24 7.93 10.46 13.46
N SER A 25 8.06 9.16 13.16
CA SER A 25 7.27 8.10 13.81
C SER A 25 7.49 8.09 15.33
N ILE A 26 8.75 8.18 15.80
CA ILE A 26 9.10 8.25 17.23
C ILE A 26 8.52 9.52 17.88
N GLU A 27 8.65 10.69 17.24
CA GLU A 27 8.11 11.95 17.74
C GLU A 27 6.60 11.86 17.96
N LEU A 28 5.87 11.34 16.96
CA LEU A 28 4.42 11.16 17.02
C LEU A 28 4.03 10.14 18.09
N ALA A 29 4.74 9.01 18.17
CA ALA A 29 4.45 7.98 19.17
C ALA A 29 4.60 8.51 20.60
N ARG A 30 5.68 9.26 20.87
CA ARG A 30 5.88 9.95 22.16
C ARG A 30 4.78 10.98 22.43
N ARG A 31 4.42 11.78 21.44
CA ARG A 31 3.40 12.83 21.56
C ARG A 31 2.02 12.27 21.91
N TYR A 32 1.65 11.14 21.33
CA TYR A 32 0.31 10.54 21.49
C TYR A 32 0.28 9.36 22.47
N GLY A 33 1.39 9.06 23.15
CA GLY A 33 1.45 7.98 24.15
C GLY A 33 1.27 6.58 23.56
N ILE A 34 1.73 6.37 22.33
CA ILE A 34 1.72 5.05 21.67
C ILE A 34 2.83 4.19 22.29
N GLU A 35 2.52 2.96 22.70
CA GLU A 35 3.53 2.02 23.20
C GLU A 35 4.50 1.63 22.07
N HIS A 36 5.78 1.97 22.23
CA HIS A 36 6.82 1.69 21.25
C HIS A 36 8.17 1.43 21.91
N GLN A 37 9.08 0.84 21.12
CA GLN A 37 10.46 0.58 21.50
C GLN A 37 11.36 1.08 20.38
N GLU A 38 12.36 1.88 20.74
CA GLU A 38 13.46 2.23 19.84
C GLU A 38 14.52 1.14 19.93
N LEU A 39 14.93 0.59 18.79
CA LEU A 39 15.86 -0.52 18.68
C LEU A 39 17.10 -0.07 17.91
N ASP A 40 18.28 -0.42 18.39
CA ASP A 40 19.50 -0.36 17.58
C ASP A 40 19.63 -1.61 16.68
N ALA A 41 20.59 -1.57 15.75
CA ALA A 41 20.87 -2.67 14.84
C ALA A 41 21.15 -4.00 15.56
N ALA A 42 21.87 -3.99 16.69
CA ALA A 42 22.20 -5.21 17.43
C ALA A 42 20.94 -5.83 18.05
N GLU A 43 20.05 -5.01 18.58
CA GLU A 43 18.76 -5.44 19.11
C GLU A 43 17.82 -5.95 18.03
N ILE A 44 17.78 -5.29 16.87
CA ILE A 44 16.99 -5.75 15.71
C ILE A 44 17.44 -7.15 15.31
N ARG A 45 18.74 -7.34 15.04
CA ARG A 45 19.30 -8.64 14.60
C ARG A 45 19.12 -9.73 15.65
N ARG A 46 19.23 -9.40 16.94
CA ARG A 46 19.01 -10.36 18.05
C ARG A 46 17.55 -10.80 18.14
N ARG A 47 16.60 -9.88 18.02
CA ARG A 47 15.16 -10.16 18.19
C ARG A 47 14.55 -10.77 16.93
N PHE A 48 15.05 -10.36 15.76
CA PHE A 48 14.51 -10.68 14.44
C PHE A 48 15.66 -11.09 13.50
N PRO A 49 16.11 -12.36 13.59
CA PRO A 49 17.27 -12.85 12.83
C PRO A 49 17.15 -12.78 11.31
N GLN A 50 15.93 -12.63 10.77
CA GLN A 50 15.73 -12.34 9.36
C GLN A 50 16.35 -11.01 8.92
N PHE A 51 16.55 -10.05 9.83
CA PHE A 51 17.19 -8.77 9.54
C PHE A 51 18.70 -8.76 9.80
N ALA A 52 19.33 -9.94 9.92
CA ALA A 52 20.78 -10.06 10.09
C ALA A 52 21.64 -9.25 9.10
N PRO A 53 21.24 -9.05 7.82
CA PRO A 53 22.00 -8.25 6.86
C PRO A 53 22.00 -6.73 7.10
N LEU A 54 21.12 -6.20 7.96
CA LEU A 54 21.08 -4.76 8.24
C LEU A 54 22.43 -4.28 8.80
N ASP A 55 22.88 -3.12 8.31
CA ASP A 55 24.11 -2.49 8.76
C ASP A 55 24.00 -1.95 10.20
N ASP A 56 25.14 -1.57 10.78
CA ASP A 56 25.21 -1.10 12.16
C ASP A 56 24.62 0.30 12.38
N SER A 57 24.29 1.02 11.30
CA SER A 57 23.59 2.31 11.37
C SER A 57 22.07 2.17 11.41
N ALA A 58 21.55 0.96 11.18
CA ALA A 58 20.12 0.70 11.21
C ALA A 58 19.49 1.07 12.57
N ARG A 59 18.36 1.76 12.50
CA ARG A 59 17.53 2.14 13.65
C ARG A 59 16.12 1.60 13.44
N GLY A 60 15.52 1.13 14.52
CA GLY A 60 14.19 0.54 14.51
C GLY A 60 13.23 1.30 15.42
N TYR A 61 12.01 1.47 14.94
CA TYR A 61 10.85 1.83 15.75
C TYR A 61 9.90 0.62 15.74
N PHE A 62 9.66 0.03 16.91
CA PHE A 62 8.89 -1.20 17.05
C PHE A 62 7.67 -0.99 17.96
N GLU A 63 6.48 -1.24 17.43
CA GLU A 63 5.21 -1.22 18.16
C GLU A 63 4.78 -2.65 18.52
N PRO A 64 4.81 -3.06 19.81
CA PRO A 64 4.41 -4.42 20.21
C PRO A 64 2.94 -4.75 19.91
N GLY A 65 2.07 -3.73 19.89
CA GLY A 65 0.65 -3.84 19.55
C GLY A 65 0.36 -3.72 18.05
N GLY A 66 1.38 -3.43 17.23
CA GLY A 66 1.26 -3.37 15.78
C GLY A 66 1.00 -4.74 15.16
N GLY A 67 0.49 -4.74 13.93
CA GLY A 67 0.21 -5.98 13.21
C GLY A 67 -0.36 -5.75 11.83
N PHE A 68 -1.06 -6.75 11.31
CA PHE A 68 -1.66 -6.72 9.99
C PHE A 68 -3.10 -7.25 10.02
N VAL A 69 -3.86 -6.89 8.99
CA VAL A 69 -5.21 -7.41 8.77
C VAL A 69 -5.26 -8.27 7.50
N ARG A 70 -6.29 -9.09 7.36
CA ARG A 70 -6.62 -9.80 6.12
C ARG A 70 -7.71 -9.01 5.40
N PRO A 71 -7.36 -8.13 4.44
CA PRO A 71 -8.31 -7.17 3.89
C PRO A 71 -9.55 -7.83 3.28
N GLU A 72 -9.39 -8.96 2.59
CA GLU A 72 -10.51 -9.70 2.00
C GLU A 72 -11.48 -10.21 3.07
N ARG A 73 -10.97 -10.69 4.21
CA ARG A 73 -11.80 -11.13 5.34
C ARG A 73 -12.48 -9.96 6.05
N CYS A 74 -11.80 -8.81 6.15
CA CYS A 74 -12.39 -7.60 6.70
C CYS A 74 -13.57 -7.12 5.83
N ILE A 75 -13.38 -7.10 4.51
CA ILE A 75 -14.43 -6.73 3.55
C ILE A 75 -15.60 -7.72 3.64
N ASP A 76 -15.32 -9.02 3.62
CA ASP A 76 -16.37 -10.05 3.72
C ASP A 76 -17.18 -9.93 5.03
N ALA A 77 -16.52 -9.70 6.16
CA ALA A 77 -17.17 -9.50 7.44
C ALA A 77 -18.08 -8.25 7.42
N GLN A 78 -17.61 -7.14 6.84
CA GLN A 78 -18.40 -5.90 6.73
C GLN A 78 -19.61 -6.08 5.81
N LEU A 79 -19.42 -6.68 4.62
CA LEU A 79 -20.51 -6.93 3.67
C LEU A 79 -21.55 -7.89 4.23
N THR A 80 -21.10 -8.93 4.93
CA THR A 80 -21.98 -9.87 5.63
C THR A 80 -22.81 -9.15 6.69
N ARG A 81 -22.18 -8.31 7.52
CA ARG A 81 -22.89 -7.57 8.56
C ARG A 81 -23.87 -6.55 7.98
N ALA A 82 -23.50 -5.86 6.89
CA ALA A 82 -24.36 -4.92 6.20
C ALA A 82 -25.64 -5.61 5.68
N ARG A 83 -25.51 -6.78 5.03
CA ARG A 83 -26.67 -7.58 4.58
C ARG A 83 -27.58 -7.98 5.74
N GLN A 84 -27.01 -8.44 6.86
CA GLN A 84 -27.78 -8.82 8.06
C GLN A 84 -28.56 -7.65 8.66
N LEU A 85 -28.07 -6.42 8.48
CA LEU A 85 -28.73 -5.18 8.91
C LEU A 85 -29.71 -4.62 7.85
N GLY A 86 -29.91 -5.32 6.74
CA GLY A 86 -30.88 -4.96 5.70
C GLY A 86 -30.30 -4.22 4.49
N ALA A 87 -28.97 -4.12 4.35
CA ALA A 87 -28.38 -3.53 3.16
C ALA A 87 -28.53 -4.45 1.94
N THR A 88 -28.96 -3.88 0.81
CA THR A 88 -28.95 -4.57 -0.48
C THR A 88 -27.57 -4.44 -1.12
N LEU A 89 -26.93 -5.57 -1.42
CA LEU A 89 -25.66 -5.60 -2.14
C LEU A 89 -25.89 -6.05 -3.58
N ILE A 90 -25.67 -5.13 -4.51
CA ILE A 90 -25.77 -5.38 -5.95
C ILE A 90 -24.35 -5.56 -6.50
N THR A 91 -24.05 -6.76 -6.99
CA THR A 91 -22.72 -7.14 -7.50
C THR A 91 -22.78 -7.47 -8.98
N GLY A 92 -21.65 -7.37 -9.69
CA GLY A 92 -21.61 -7.62 -11.13
C GLY A 92 -22.25 -6.51 -11.95
N GLN A 93 -22.41 -5.31 -11.36
CA GLN A 93 -22.81 -4.10 -12.04
C GLN A 93 -21.74 -3.01 -11.90
N THR A 94 -21.43 -2.37 -13.01
CA THR A 94 -20.53 -1.23 -13.11
C THR A 94 -21.36 0.03 -13.22
N VAL A 95 -21.19 0.98 -12.29
CA VAL A 95 -21.76 2.32 -12.41
C VAL A 95 -20.99 3.08 -13.49
N LEU A 96 -21.73 3.60 -14.47
CA LEU A 96 -21.19 4.30 -15.64
C LEU A 96 -21.30 5.82 -15.47
N GLU A 97 -22.36 6.29 -14.80
CA GLU A 97 -22.66 7.71 -14.65
C GLU A 97 -23.46 7.98 -13.37
N LEU A 98 -23.20 9.15 -12.78
CA LEU A 98 -23.94 9.71 -11.65
C LEU A 98 -24.54 11.05 -12.10
N ASP A 99 -25.85 11.09 -12.24
CA ASP A 99 -26.60 12.29 -12.61
C ASP A 99 -27.27 12.88 -11.37
N ALA A 100 -26.63 13.92 -10.81
CA ALA A 100 -27.11 14.61 -9.62
C ALA A 100 -28.14 15.68 -10.00
N GLN A 101 -29.32 15.58 -9.41
CA GLN A 101 -30.49 16.43 -9.65
C GLN A 101 -31.00 16.99 -8.31
N ASP A 102 -31.99 17.89 -8.37
CA ASP A 102 -32.54 18.55 -7.17
C ASP A 102 -33.18 17.58 -6.15
N ASP A 103 -33.70 16.43 -6.62
CA ASP A 103 -34.40 15.44 -5.79
C ASP A 103 -33.51 14.27 -5.34
N GLY A 104 -32.30 14.13 -5.89
CA GLY A 104 -31.37 13.06 -5.56
C GLY A 104 -30.34 12.80 -6.65
N VAL A 105 -29.91 11.55 -6.77
CA VAL A 105 -28.93 11.11 -7.77
C VAL A 105 -29.49 9.92 -8.52
N HIS A 106 -29.57 10.06 -9.84
CA HIS A 106 -29.82 8.96 -10.76
C HIS A 106 -28.51 8.26 -11.07
N ILE A 107 -28.43 6.97 -10.75
CA ILE A 107 -27.24 6.15 -10.91
C ILE A 107 -27.49 5.27 -12.14
N ILE A 108 -26.67 5.44 -13.17
CA ILE A 108 -26.75 4.66 -14.39
C ILE A 108 -25.68 3.58 -14.33
N SER A 109 -26.08 2.32 -14.39
CA SER A 109 -25.18 1.17 -14.44
C SER A 109 -25.35 0.38 -15.72
N ASP A 110 -24.46 -0.58 -15.97
CA ASP A 110 -24.70 -1.64 -16.95
C ASP A 110 -25.98 -2.44 -16.57
N GLY A 111 -27.02 -2.25 -17.38
CA GLY A 111 -28.28 -2.99 -17.27
C GLY A 111 -29.27 -2.50 -16.20
N SER A 112 -29.02 -1.39 -15.50
CA SER A 112 -30.03 -0.82 -14.60
C SER A 112 -29.91 0.68 -14.39
N ARG A 113 -30.99 1.29 -13.89
CA ARG A 113 -31.01 2.65 -13.37
C ARG A 113 -31.54 2.60 -11.95
N LEU A 114 -30.81 3.22 -11.04
CA LEU A 114 -31.17 3.33 -9.63
C LEU A 114 -31.34 4.81 -9.27
N PHE A 115 -32.11 5.07 -8.22
CA PHE A 115 -32.25 6.39 -7.64
C PHE A 115 -31.91 6.33 -6.16
N ALA A 116 -31.14 7.31 -5.69
CA ALA A 116 -30.85 7.49 -4.27
C ALA A 116 -30.87 8.97 -3.92
N ARG A 117 -31.35 9.31 -2.72
CA ARG A 117 -31.30 10.69 -2.22
C ARG A 117 -29.89 11.19 -1.98
N GLN A 118 -28.96 10.27 -1.70
CA GLN A 118 -27.55 10.54 -1.44
C GLN A 118 -26.71 9.39 -1.99
N VAL A 119 -25.52 9.72 -2.49
CA VAL A 119 -24.54 8.76 -2.99
C VAL A 119 -23.21 9.00 -2.31
N ILE A 120 -22.56 7.91 -1.87
CA ILE A 120 -21.17 7.92 -1.42
C ILE A 120 -20.35 7.21 -2.50
N VAL A 121 -19.36 7.90 -3.05
CA VAL A 121 -18.47 7.34 -4.08
C VAL A 121 -17.22 6.78 -3.43
N SER A 122 -17.05 5.46 -3.52
CA SER A 122 -15.88 4.73 -3.02
C SER A 122 -15.32 3.79 -4.11
N ALA A 123 -15.22 4.28 -5.34
CA ALA A 123 -14.92 3.50 -6.55
C ALA A 123 -13.41 3.22 -6.76
N GLY A 124 -12.57 3.41 -5.74
CA GLY A 124 -11.14 3.15 -5.80
C GLY A 124 -10.47 3.82 -7.00
N MET A 125 -9.71 3.04 -7.78
CA MET A 125 -8.96 3.52 -8.95
C MET A 125 -9.85 4.07 -10.10
N TRP A 126 -11.16 3.78 -10.10
CA TRP A 126 -12.11 4.31 -11.09
C TRP A 126 -12.73 5.65 -10.69
N SER A 127 -12.48 6.15 -9.47
CA SER A 127 -13.14 7.36 -8.95
C SER A 127 -12.86 8.60 -9.81
N ALA A 128 -11.64 8.72 -10.35
CA ALA A 128 -11.25 9.83 -11.24
C ALA A 128 -12.15 9.89 -12.49
N GLN A 129 -12.34 8.74 -13.14
CA GLN A 129 -13.14 8.61 -14.35
C GLN A 129 -14.64 8.81 -14.07
N LEU A 130 -15.13 8.26 -12.95
CA LEU A 130 -16.56 8.35 -12.61
C LEU A 130 -16.98 9.77 -12.20
N LEU A 131 -16.11 10.50 -11.49
CA LEU A 131 -16.43 11.83 -10.98
C LEU A 131 -16.06 12.97 -11.93
N GLY A 132 -15.12 12.76 -12.85
CA GLY A 132 -14.62 13.80 -13.76
C GLY A 132 -13.92 14.95 -13.01
N ALA A 133 -13.97 16.15 -13.57
CA ALA A 133 -13.31 17.31 -13.00
C ALA A 133 -13.90 17.74 -11.63
N PRO A 134 -13.06 18.13 -10.65
CA PRO A 134 -11.61 18.27 -10.74
C PRO A 134 -10.82 17.00 -10.38
N PHE A 135 -11.51 15.89 -10.06
CA PHE A 135 -10.89 14.68 -9.53
C PHE A 135 -9.97 13.97 -10.53
N ASP A 136 -10.27 14.06 -11.81
CA ASP A 136 -9.41 13.60 -12.92
C ASP A 136 -7.99 14.19 -12.89
N SER A 137 -7.82 15.39 -12.33
CA SER A 137 -6.52 16.05 -12.15
C SER A 137 -5.87 15.78 -10.78
N LEU A 138 -6.65 15.33 -9.80
CA LEU A 138 -6.20 15.12 -8.42
C LEU A 138 -5.81 13.66 -8.14
N LEU A 139 -6.38 12.71 -8.89
CA LEU A 139 -6.23 11.29 -8.64
C LEU A 139 -5.40 10.62 -9.73
N GLN A 140 -4.39 9.85 -9.31
CA GLN A 140 -3.52 9.09 -10.20
C GLN A 140 -3.52 7.62 -9.81
N VAL A 141 -3.64 6.74 -10.80
CA VAL A 141 -3.49 5.29 -10.60
C VAL A 141 -2.03 4.93 -10.72
N CYS A 142 -1.48 4.32 -9.67
CA CYS A 142 -0.09 3.85 -9.63
C CYS A 142 -0.08 2.33 -9.41
N ARG A 143 0.59 1.59 -10.29
CA ARG A 143 0.76 0.14 -10.16
C ARG A 143 1.63 -0.19 -8.95
N GLN A 144 1.08 -0.92 -7.98
CA GLN A 144 1.82 -1.44 -6.82
C GLN A 144 1.93 -2.95 -6.93
N GLN A 145 3.13 -3.50 -6.71
CA GLN A 145 3.40 -4.93 -6.84
C GLN A 145 3.70 -5.56 -5.48
N LEU A 146 3.21 -6.79 -5.32
CA LEU A 146 3.36 -7.59 -4.13
C LEU A 146 3.90 -8.96 -4.55
N TYR A 147 4.84 -9.48 -3.78
CA TYR A 147 5.55 -10.72 -4.05
C TYR A 147 5.53 -11.61 -2.82
N TRP A 148 5.50 -12.92 -3.06
CA TRP A 148 5.62 -13.93 -2.02
C TRP A 148 6.91 -14.69 -2.27
N PHE A 149 7.89 -14.50 -1.38
CA PHE A 149 9.18 -15.17 -1.47
C PHE A 149 9.18 -16.40 -0.58
N ARG A 150 9.65 -17.52 -1.13
CA ARG A 150 9.75 -18.79 -0.40
C ARG A 150 10.73 -18.65 0.76
N LEU A 151 10.33 -19.16 1.92
CA LEU A 151 11.24 -19.34 3.06
C LEU A 151 12.24 -20.45 2.75
N ASP A 152 13.53 -20.13 2.80
CA ASP A 152 14.62 -21.09 2.66
C ASP A 152 15.22 -21.44 4.03
N GLU A 153 15.27 -20.46 4.94
CA GLU A 153 15.72 -20.61 6.33
C GLU A 153 14.59 -20.19 7.30
N PRO A 154 13.52 -21.00 7.44
CA PRO A 154 12.35 -20.64 8.24
C PRO A 154 12.67 -20.38 9.73
N GLU A 155 13.74 -20.96 10.26
CA GLU A 155 14.23 -20.76 11.62
C GLU A 155 14.69 -19.32 11.90
N ARG A 156 14.98 -18.53 10.86
CA ARG A 156 15.30 -17.10 11.00
C ARG A 156 14.09 -16.24 11.32
N TYR A 157 12.88 -16.80 11.21
CA TYR A 157 11.63 -16.10 11.40
C TYR A 157 10.96 -16.59 12.70
N PRO A 158 11.14 -15.86 13.81
CA PRO A 158 10.45 -16.18 15.06
C PRO A 158 8.93 -16.26 14.85
N ALA A 159 8.25 -17.04 15.70
CA ALA A 159 6.79 -17.16 15.66
C ALA A 159 6.06 -15.80 15.79
N ARG A 160 6.70 -14.81 16.43
CA ARG A 160 6.25 -13.42 16.53
C ARG A 160 7.09 -12.47 15.68
N SER A 161 7.38 -12.86 14.44
CA SER A 161 8.02 -11.97 13.47
C SER A 161 7.12 -10.76 13.18
N PRO A 162 7.67 -9.55 13.04
CA PRO A 162 6.87 -8.34 12.84
C PRO A 162 6.45 -8.19 11.38
N SER A 163 5.34 -7.48 11.14
CA SER A 163 5.21 -6.73 9.90
C SER A 163 6.20 -5.57 9.95
N PHE A 164 6.78 -5.20 8.81
CA PHE A 164 7.84 -4.22 8.77
C PHE A 164 7.65 -3.23 7.64
N ILE A 165 8.25 -2.06 7.81
CA ILE A 165 8.53 -1.09 6.77
C ILE A 165 10.04 -0.87 6.83
N LEU A 166 10.74 -1.16 5.75
CA LEU A 166 12.15 -0.83 5.55
C LEU A 166 12.19 0.36 4.62
N HIS A 167 12.88 1.41 5.06
CA HIS A 167 13.13 2.61 4.26
C HIS A 167 14.61 2.95 4.36
N SER A 168 15.14 3.57 3.32
CA SER A 168 16.50 4.11 3.31
C SER A 168 16.46 5.62 3.49
N ALA A 169 17.58 6.24 3.87
CA ALA A 169 17.67 7.68 4.10
C ALA A 169 17.23 8.54 2.89
N ASP A 170 17.31 7.99 1.67
CA ASP A 170 16.91 8.68 0.43
C ASP A 170 15.45 8.38 0.02
N ASP A 171 14.74 7.49 0.73
CA ASP A 171 13.34 7.10 0.52
C ASP A 171 13.00 6.56 -0.89
N VAL A 172 14.03 6.25 -1.69
CA VAL A 172 13.89 5.73 -3.06
C VAL A 172 13.63 4.22 -3.07
N ASP A 173 13.97 3.54 -1.98
CA ASP A 173 14.08 2.09 -1.87
C ASP A 173 13.29 1.55 -0.67
N ALA A 174 12.09 2.10 -0.45
CA ALA A 174 11.18 1.64 0.59
C ALA A 174 10.46 0.34 0.19
N CYS A 175 10.38 -0.60 1.13
CA CYS A 175 9.53 -1.77 1.01
C CYS A 175 8.86 -2.09 2.35
N TYR A 176 7.72 -2.78 2.29
CA TYR A 176 7.06 -3.27 3.48
C TYR A 176 6.73 -4.75 3.32
N GLY A 177 6.64 -5.45 4.44
CA GLY A 177 6.42 -6.88 4.42
C GLY A 177 5.66 -7.40 5.61
N PHE A 178 5.17 -8.62 5.43
CA PHE A 178 4.37 -9.34 6.40
C PHE A 178 5.08 -10.64 6.75
N PRO A 179 5.09 -11.00 8.04
CA PRO A 179 5.78 -12.20 8.49
C PRO A 179 5.13 -13.45 7.88
N PRO A 180 5.87 -14.56 7.83
CA PRO A 180 5.31 -15.81 7.32
C PRO A 180 4.15 -16.26 8.21
N ILE A 181 3.05 -16.62 7.56
CA ILE A 181 1.85 -17.10 8.24
C ILE A 181 1.91 -18.63 8.28
N PRO A 182 1.48 -19.28 9.38
CA PRO A 182 1.50 -20.74 9.48
C PRO A 182 0.85 -21.41 8.27
N GLY A 183 1.62 -22.25 7.57
CA GLY A 183 1.19 -22.97 6.38
C GLY A 183 1.45 -22.28 5.03
N GLU A 184 1.81 -20.99 5.00
CA GLU A 184 2.06 -20.27 3.73
C GLU A 184 3.48 -20.48 3.18
N GLY A 185 4.45 -20.85 4.02
CA GLY A 185 5.83 -21.14 3.61
C GLY A 185 6.55 -19.99 2.89
N SER A 186 6.04 -18.77 3.02
CA SER A 186 6.50 -17.61 2.27
C SER A 186 6.35 -16.31 3.07
N VAL A 187 7.09 -15.30 2.66
CA VAL A 187 7.03 -13.93 3.19
C VAL A 187 6.47 -13.02 2.10
N LYS A 188 5.42 -12.28 2.43
CA LYS A 188 4.83 -11.30 1.53
C LYS A 188 5.61 -10.00 1.65
N ILE A 189 6.15 -9.50 0.54
CA ILE A 189 6.87 -8.22 0.47
C ILE A 189 6.28 -7.39 -0.67
N ALA A 190 6.08 -6.11 -0.42
CA ALA A 190 5.55 -5.16 -1.37
C ALA A 190 6.45 -3.93 -1.44
N THR A 191 6.47 -3.31 -2.60
CA THR A 191 7.14 -2.03 -2.85
C THR A 191 6.12 -1.00 -3.23
N GLU A 192 6.45 0.26 -2.99
CA GLU A 192 5.65 1.38 -3.46
C GLU A 192 6.36 2.19 -4.53
N GLN A 193 5.60 2.63 -5.53
CA GLN A 193 6.09 3.55 -6.55
C GLN A 193 4.96 4.51 -6.95
N TYR A 194 5.31 5.77 -7.17
CA TYR A 194 4.36 6.81 -7.55
C TYR A 194 4.70 7.49 -8.88
N SER A 195 5.74 7.03 -9.56
CA SER A 195 6.29 7.67 -10.76
C SER A 195 5.58 7.24 -12.05
N ALA A 196 5.17 5.97 -12.14
CA ALA A 196 4.47 5.42 -13.30
C ALA A 196 2.95 5.44 -13.06
N SER A 197 2.25 6.29 -13.82
CA SER A 197 0.79 6.29 -13.90
C SER A 197 0.29 5.16 -14.82
N SER A 198 -0.87 4.62 -14.52
CA SER A 198 -1.59 3.66 -15.37
C SER A 198 -3.05 4.10 -15.53
N GLN A 199 -3.82 3.37 -16.32
CA GLN A 199 -5.28 3.52 -16.37
C GLN A 199 -5.94 2.27 -15.77
N PRO A 200 -7.11 2.39 -15.12
CA PRO A 200 -7.77 1.25 -14.50
C PRO A 200 -7.97 0.05 -15.41
N ASP A 201 -8.41 0.30 -16.63
CA ASP A 201 -8.84 -0.74 -17.57
C ASP A 201 -7.67 -1.35 -18.37
N SER A 202 -6.51 -0.69 -18.38
CA SER A 202 -5.30 -1.16 -19.08
C SER A 202 -4.13 -1.50 -18.15
N LEU A 203 -4.37 -1.55 -16.83
CA LEU A 203 -3.36 -1.90 -15.85
C LEU A 203 -2.85 -3.32 -16.09
N ASP A 204 -1.56 -3.47 -16.35
CA ASP A 204 -0.92 -4.79 -16.40
C ASP A 204 -0.87 -5.39 -14.99
N ARG A 205 -1.64 -6.46 -14.78
CA ARG A 205 -1.75 -7.18 -13.50
C ARG A 205 -0.79 -8.37 -13.39
N GLN A 206 0.00 -8.65 -14.42
CA GLN A 206 0.95 -9.76 -14.39
C GLN A 206 2.31 -9.28 -13.88
N PRO A 207 2.80 -9.78 -12.73
CA PRO A 207 4.17 -9.49 -12.31
C PRO A 207 5.16 -10.18 -13.26
N SER A 208 6.21 -9.46 -13.69
CA SER A 208 7.28 -10.07 -14.47
C SER A 208 8.32 -10.73 -13.56
N SER A 209 8.93 -11.82 -14.01
CA SER A 209 10.06 -12.46 -13.31
C SER A 209 11.26 -11.52 -13.21
N ALA A 210 11.47 -10.66 -14.21
CA ALA A 210 12.51 -9.63 -14.19
C ALA A 210 12.27 -8.59 -13.08
N ASP A 211 11.03 -8.16 -12.84
CA ASP A 211 10.71 -7.26 -11.72
C ASP A 211 10.94 -7.94 -10.38
N ALA A 212 10.52 -9.21 -10.25
CA ALA A 212 10.74 -10.00 -9.04
C ALA A 212 12.24 -10.13 -8.72
N GLN A 213 13.05 -10.46 -9.73
CA GLN A 213 14.51 -10.55 -9.62
C GLN A 213 15.14 -9.21 -9.23
N ARG A 214 14.74 -8.11 -9.89
CA ARG A 214 15.26 -6.77 -9.60
C ARG A 214 14.93 -6.36 -8.17
N LEU A 215 13.69 -6.58 -7.73
CA LEU A 215 13.24 -6.27 -6.38
C LEU A 215 13.99 -7.11 -5.36
N PHE A 216 14.13 -8.42 -5.59
CA PHE A 216 14.85 -9.30 -4.69
C PHE A 216 16.29 -8.85 -4.47
N HIS A 217 17.05 -8.62 -5.54
CA HIS A 217 18.46 -8.24 -5.43
C HIS A 217 18.66 -6.84 -4.87
N LYS A 218 17.76 -5.89 -5.17
CA LYS A 218 17.93 -4.49 -4.77
C LYS A 218 17.42 -4.22 -3.35
N LEU A 219 16.28 -4.80 -2.97
CA LEU A 219 15.54 -4.39 -1.77
C LEU A 219 15.42 -5.48 -0.71
N ILE A 220 15.58 -6.76 -1.09
CA ILE A 220 15.38 -7.87 -0.15
C ILE A 220 16.71 -8.44 0.29
N ALA A 221 17.50 -8.99 -0.63
CA ALA A 221 18.75 -9.67 -0.32
C ALA A 221 19.73 -8.82 0.54
N PRO A 222 19.82 -7.49 0.37
CA PRO A 222 20.68 -6.66 1.22
C PRO A 222 20.19 -6.46 2.66
N HIS A 223 18.91 -6.73 2.95
CA HIS A 223 18.27 -6.34 4.21
C HIS A 223 17.56 -7.50 4.93
N ILE A 224 17.22 -8.57 4.21
CA ILE A 224 16.40 -9.68 4.69
C ILE A 224 17.06 -11.01 4.27
N ALA A 225 17.38 -11.84 5.26
CA ALA A 225 17.94 -13.17 5.12
C ALA A 225 16.86 -14.27 5.11
N GLY A 226 17.24 -15.48 4.71
CA GLY A 226 16.40 -16.67 4.76
C GLY A 226 15.30 -16.75 3.72
N LEU A 227 15.34 -15.89 2.69
CA LEU A 227 14.44 -15.95 1.55
C LEU A 227 15.18 -16.47 0.34
N ALA A 228 14.58 -17.46 -0.31
CA ALA A 228 15.03 -17.89 -1.63
C ALA A 228 14.33 -17.05 -2.70
N PRO A 229 15.03 -16.76 -3.79
CA PRO A 229 14.36 -16.28 -4.97
C PRO A 229 13.35 -17.30 -5.51
N SER A 230 12.21 -16.81 -5.97
CA SER A 230 11.18 -17.61 -6.64
C SER A 230 10.86 -16.94 -7.97
N TRP A 231 11.26 -17.57 -9.08
CA TRP A 231 10.93 -17.15 -10.44
C TRP A 231 10.76 -18.35 -11.34
#